data_AF-A0A314XK60-F1
#
_entry.id   AF-A0A314XK60-F1
#
_cell.length_a   1.000
_cell.length_b   1.000
_cell.length_c   1.000
_cell.angle_alpha   90.00
_cell.angle_beta   90.00
_cell.angle_gamma   90.00
#
_symmetry.space_group_name_H-M   'P 1'
#
loop_
_entity.id
_entity.type
_entity.pdbx_description
1 polymer ?
#
loop_
_entity_poly.entity_id
_entity_poly.type
_entity_poly.pdbx_seq_one_letter_code
_entity_poly.pdbx_strand_id
1 'polypeptide(L)'
;MCNNGKWVIHKNRQIMEPVGERVKRWSLKEQSWQEFKLEARKSCFTKELRAGLATFLTMAYIITVNATIIADSGGMCSIADCSAPANQTATADCMLKPNEGYQSCLSKTKSDLVVATIVSAMIGSIAMGVLANLPLGLAPGMGPNAYLAYNLVGFHGTGNTSYQTALAVVLVEGCVFLAISAFGIREKLARLIPQPLGLLVQ
;
A
#
# COMPACT_ATOMS: atom_id res chain seq x y z
N MET A 1 21.06 -31.93 11.95
CA MET A 1 20.17 -31.85 13.13
C MET A 1 19.80 -30.39 13.44
N CYS A 2 18.78 -29.81 12.76
CA CYS A 2 18.11 -28.60 13.27
C CYS A 2 16.96 -29.16 14.14
N ASN A 3 17.16 -29.20 15.46
CA ASN A 3 16.35 -29.98 16.39
C ASN A 3 14.88 -29.54 16.35
N ASN A 4 13.96 -30.51 16.32
CA ASN A 4 12.50 -30.31 16.39
C ASN A 4 12.12 -29.78 17.77
N GLY A 5 12.35 -28.49 17.99
CA GLY A 5 11.84 -27.77 19.15
C GLY A 5 10.34 -27.59 19.02
N LYS A 6 9.59 -28.46 19.71
CA LYS A 6 8.15 -28.40 19.97
C LYS A 6 7.60 -26.98 19.93
N TRP A 7 6.56 -26.79 19.12
CA TRP A 7 5.64 -25.66 19.26
C TRP A 7 4.98 -25.76 20.64
N VAL A 8 5.51 -25.04 21.63
CA VAL A 8 4.79 -24.82 22.88
C VAL A 8 3.72 -23.79 22.56
N ILE A 9 2.55 -24.28 22.16
CA ILE A 9 1.32 -23.50 22.19
C ILE A 9 1.07 -23.23 23.67
N HIS A 10 1.46 -22.06 24.15
CA HIS A 10 1.03 -21.57 25.46
C HIS A 10 -0.48 -21.37 25.40
N LYS A 11 -1.19 -22.43 25.80
CA LYS A 11 -2.63 -22.42 26.00
C LYS A 11 -2.92 -21.58 27.24
N ASN A 12 -3.45 -20.39 26.99
CA ASN A 12 -4.51 -19.74 27.76
C ASN A 12 -4.27 -19.45 29.26
N ARG A 13 -4.22 -18.16 29.60
CA ARG A 13 -4.81 -17.67 30.84
C ARG A 13 -5.31 -16.24 30.65
N GLN A 14 -6.54 -16.10 30.14
CA GLN A 14 -7.32 -14.89 30.35
C GLN A 14 -7.70 -14.83 31.83
N ILE A 15 -7.19 -13.84 32.55
CA ILE A 15 -7.79 -13.35 33.80
C ILE A 15 -7.86 -11.84 33.67
N MET A 16 -9.03 -11.30 33.98
CA MET A 16 -9.38 -9.89 33.89
C MET A 16 -8.40 -9.03 34.72
N GLU A 17 -7.53 -8.26 34.06
CA GLU A 17 -6.69 -7.23 34.70
C GLU A 17 -7.28 -5.83 34.47
N PRO A 18 -7.21 -4.92 35.47
CA PRO A 18 -7.76 -3.57 35.37
C PRO A 18 -7.10 -2.77 34.24
N VAL A 19 -7.90 -2.00 33.51
CA VAL A 19 -7.53 -1.26 32.27
C VAL A 19 -6.28 -0.39 32.43
N GLY A 20 -5.99 0.12 33.64
CA GLY A 20 -4.82 0.97 33.92
C GLY A 20 -3.46 0.28 33.79
N GLU A 21 -3.35 -1.02 34.03
CA GLU A 21 -2.08 -1.75 33.90
C GLU A 21 -1.81 -2.20 32.46
N ARG A 22 -2.86 -2.30 31.62
CA ARG A 22 -2.69 -2.61 30.19
C ARG A 22 -1.96 -1.50 29.44
N VAL A 23 -2.28 -0.23 29.70
CA VAL A 23 -1.62 0.92 29.04
C VAL A 23 -0.13 0.99 29.38
N LYS A 24 0.25 0.72 30.63
CA LYS A 24 1.67 0.64 31.03
C LYS A 24 2.39 -0.53 30.36
N ARG A 25 1.70 -1.67 30.17
CA ARG A 25 2.23 -2.82 29.45
C ARG A 25 2.46 -2.53 27.96
N TRP A 26 1.63 -1.70 27.32
CA TRP A 26 1.86 -1.26 25.93
C TRP A 26 3.05 -0.30 25.82
N SER A 27 3.19 0.66 26.75
CA SER A 27 4.37 1.54 26.79
C SER A 27 5.69 0.78 27.02
N LEU A 28 5.66 -0.31 27.79
CA LEU A 28 6.83 -1.18 28.03
C LEU A 28 7.07 -2.20 26.90
N LYS A 29 6.02 -2.58 26.14
CA LYS A 29 6.14 -3.51 25.02
C LYS A 29 6.67 -2.82 23.75
N GLU A 30 6.47 -1.51 23.61
CA GLU A 30 7.12 -0.68 22.58
C GLU A 30 8.63 -0.54 22.82
N GLN A 31 9.11 -0.75 24.06
CA GLN A 31 10.54 -0.76 24.41
C GLN A 31 11.20 -2.14 24.27
N SER A 32 10.50 -3.10 23.66
CA SER A 32 10.99 -4.46 23.35
C SER A 32 11.70 -4.55 21.98
N TRP A 33 12.17 -3.44 21.42
CA TRP A 33 13.14 -3.45 20.30
C TRP A 33 14.56 -3.82 20.75
N GLN A 34 14.79 -3.98 22.06
CA GLN A 34 16.11 -4.29 22.66
C GLN A 34 16.37 -5.78 22.90
N GLU A 35 15.59 -6.68 22.30
CA GLU A 35 15.97 -8.10 22.27
C GLU A 35 15.79 -8.71 20.87
N PHE A 36 16.28 -8.02 19.83
CA PHE A 36 16.85 -8.74 18.68
C PHE A 36 18.12 -9.47 19.15
N LYS A 37 17.97 -10.48 20.01
CA LYS A 37 18.96 -11.55 20.16
C LYS A 37 18.94 -12.38 18.90
N LEU A 38 19.45 -11.83 17.79
CA LEU A 38 19.74 -12.57 16.57
C LEU A 38 20.68 -13.76 16.89
N GLU A 39 21.51 -13.62 17.94
CA GLU A 39 22.35 -14.70 18.47
C GLU A 39 21.59 -15.78 19.28
N ALA A 40 20.39 -15.53 19.81
CA ALA A 40 19.65 -16.52 20.61
C ALA A 40 18.72 -17.41 19.76
N ARG A 41 18.39 -17.00 18.54
CA ARG A 41 17.67 -17.86 17.61
C ARG A 41 18.70 -18.51 16.70
N LYS A 42 18.92 -19.82 16.86
CA LYS A 42 19.48 -20.70 15.82
C LYS A 42 18.55 -20.69 14.59
N SER A 43 18.44 -19.54 13.93
CA SER A 43 17.58 -19.29 12.79
C SER A 43 18.26 -19.99 11.61
N CYS A 44 17.80 -21.21 11.34
CA CYS A 44 18.28 -21.98 10.20
C CYS A 44 17.99 -21.15 8.93
N PHE A 45 18.95 -21.01 8.01
CA PHE A 45 18.85 -20.24 6.76
C PHE A 45 17.52 -20.48 6.01
N THR A 46 16.99 -21.70 6.07
CA THR A 46 15.69 -22.07 5.49
C THR A 46 14.48 -21.38 6.14
N LYS A 47 14.51 -21.05 7.43
CA LYS A 47 13.44 -20.30 8.11
C LYS A 47 13.44 -18.82 7.70
N GLU A 48 14.63 -18.23 7.58
CA GLU A 48 14.79 -16.84 7.14
C GLU A 48 14.43 -16.68 5.67
N LEU A 49 14.89 -17.61 4.83
CA LEU A 49 14.53 -17.63 3.41
C LEU A 49 13.02 -17.81 3.22
N ARG A 50 12.36 -18.66 4.03
CA ARG A 50 10.88 -18.82 3.96
C ARG A 50 10.15 -17.57 4.42
N ALA A 51 10.62 -16.90 5.46
CA ALA A 51 10.04 -15.64 5.91
C ALA A 51 10.23 -14.53 4.85
N GLY A 52 11.42 -14.41 4.26
CA GLY A 52 11.71 -13.47 3.18
C GLY A 52 10.95 -13.77 1.89
N LEU A 53 10.75 -15.05 1.55
CA LEU A 53 9.93 -15.44 0.41
C LEU A 53 8.46 -15.07 0.63
N ALA A 54 7.93 -15.25 1.84
CA ALA A 54 6.57 -14.87 2.17
C ALA A 54 6.34 -13.36 2.01
N THR A 55 7.27 -12.52 2.49
CA THR A 55 7.18 -11.07 2.33
C THR A 55 7.40 -10.60 0.89
N PHE A 56 8.29 -11.27 0.15
CA PHE A 56 8.49 -11.01 -1.26
C PHE A 56 7.22 -11.28 -2.07
N LEU A 57 6.56 -12.41 -1.84
CA LEU A 57 5.33 -12.79 -2.55
C LEU A 57 4.17 -11.85 -2.21
N THR A 58 4.03 -11.43 -0.96
CA THR A 58 2.96 -10.50 -0.57
C THR A 58 3.17 -9.11 -1.19
N MET A 59 4.40 -8.58 -1.18
CA MET A 59 4.69 -7.29 -1.81
C MET A 59 4.56 -7.35 -3.33
N ALA A 60 5.00 -8.44 -3.97
CA ALA A 60 4.83 -8.64 -5.41
C ALA A 60 3.35 -8.64 -5.83
N TYR A 61 2.48 -9.29 -5.04
CA TYR A 61 1.03 -9.27 -5.27
C TYR A 61 0.44 -7.86 -5.13
N ILE A 62 0.82 -7.13 -4.09
CA ILE A 62 0.31 -5.76 -3.87
C ILE A 62 0.67 -4.84 -5.04
N ILE A 63 1.88 -4.96 -5.59
CA ILE A 63 2.34 -4.14 -6.72
C ILE A 63 1.48 -4.39 -7.97
N THR A 64 1.26 -5.67 -8.32
CA THR A 64 0.48 -6.01 -9.52
C THR A 64 -0.98 -5.64 -9.36
N VAL A 65 -1.58 -5.91 -8.20
CA VAL A 65 -2.97 -5.55 -7.91
C VAL A 65 -3.17 -4.05 -7.96
N ASN A 66 -2.28 -3.27 -7.35
CA ASN A 66 -2.42 -1.83 -7.33
C ASN A 66 -2.42 -1.24 -8.75
N ALA A 67 -1.58 -1.78 -9.63
CA ALA A 67 -1.55 -1.37 -11.02
C ALA A 67 -2.83 -1.75 -11.79
N THR A 68 -3.42 -2.92 -11.49
CA THR A 68 -4.68 -3.33 -12.11
C THR A 68 -5.85 -2.42 -11.73
N ILE A 69 -6.00 -2.09 -10.44
CA ILE A 69 -7.09 -1.23 -9.96
C ILE A 69 -7.06 0.14 -10.63
N ILE A 70 -5.88 0.77 -10.71
CA ILE A 70 -5.74 2.08 -11.35
C ILE A 70 -5.96 1.97 -12.87
N ALA A 71 -5.50 0.90 -13.52
CA ALA A 71 -5.70 0.71 -14.95
C ALA A 71 -7.17 0.47 -15.33
N ASP A 72 -8.00 -0.05 -14.42
CA ASP A 72 -9.45 -0.22 -14.65
C ASP A 72 -10.19 1.12 -14.77
N SER A 73 -9.62 2.22 -14.24
CA SER A 73 -10.12 3.58 -14.48
C SER A 73 -9.90 4.08 -15.91
N GLY A 74 -9.14 3.34 -16.72
CA GLY A 74 -8.71 3.73 -18.07
C GLY A 74 -7.35 4.43 -18.11
N GLY A 75 -6.84 4.88 -16.96
CA GLY A 75 -5.49 5.43 -16.84
C GLY A 75 -5.25 6.60 -17.80
N MET A 76 -4.12 6.56 -18.50
CA MET A 76 -3.77 7.58 -19.50
C MET A 76 -4.42 7.36 -20.88
N CYS A 77 -5.12 6.24 -21.07
CA CYS A 77 -5.70 5.89 -22.37
C CYS A 77 -6.96 6.72 -22.61
N SER A 78 -7.07 7.28 -23.81
CA SER A 78 -8.23 8.08 -24.21
C SER A 78 -8.87 7.52 -25.48
N ILE A 79 -9.95 8.16 -25.92
CA ILE A 79 -10.64 7.85 -27.18
C ILE A 79 -9.70 7.91 -28.39
N ALA A 80 -8.61 8.68 -28.31
CA ALA A 80 -7.58 8.76 -29.35
C ALA A 80 -6.81 7.44 -29.57
N ASP A 81 -6.73 6.58 -28.55
CA ASP A 81 -6.01 5.29 -28.63
C ASP A 81 -6.91 4.15 -29.13
N CYS A 82 -8.19 4.43 -29.35
CA CYS A 82 -9.11 3.49 -29.95
C CYS A 82 -8.77 3.32 -31.44
N SER A 83 -8.48 2.09 -31.87
CA SER A 83 -8.38 1.75 -33.29
C SER A 83 -9.78 1.82 -33.90
N ALA A 84 -10.10 2.95 -34.53
CA ALA A 84 -11.34 3.11 -35.27
C ALA A 84 -11.21 2.49 -36.67
N PRO A 85 -12.22 1.78 -37.19
CA PRO A 85 -12.28 1.49 -38.62
C PRO A 85 -12.30 2.82 -39.39
N ALA A 86 -11.65 2.84 -40.56
CA ALA A 86 -11.20 4.01 -41.32
C ALA A 86 -12.26 5.04 -41.78
N ASN A 87 -13.47 5.05 -41.22
CA ASN A 87 -14.55 5.96 -41.60
C ASN A 87 -15.53 6.36 -40.48
N GLN A 88 -15.23 6.10 -39.20
CA GLN A 88 -16.06 6.55 -38.08
C GLN A 88 -15.21 7.19 -36.97
N THR A 89 -15.67 8.33 -36.47
CA THR A 89 -15.09 8.98 -35.30
C THR A 89 -15.24 8.06 -34.09
N ALA A 90 -14.14 7.75 -33.41
CA ALA A 90 -14.18 6.95 -32.19
C ALA A 90 -15.09 7.62 -31.16
N THR A 91 -16.20 6.97 -30.81
CA THR A 91 -17.13 7.42 -29.77
C THR A 91 -16.68 6.87 -28.41
N ALA A 92 -17.15 7.48 -27.32
CA ALA A 92 -16.83 7.03 -25.95
C ALA A 92 -17.18 5.55 -25.67
N ASP A 93 -18.07 4.95 -26.47
CA ASP A 93 -18.37 3.52 -26.47
C ASP A 93 -17.16 2.61 -26.75
N CYS A 94 -16.10 3.13 -27.38
CA CYS A 94 -14.89 2.35 -27.69
C CYS A 94 -14.12 1.94 -26.43
N MET A 95 -14.36 2.60 -25.30
CA MET A 95 -13.73 2.25 -24.03
C MET A 95 -14.53 1.17 -23.26
N LEU A 96 -15.83 1.04 -23.53
CA LEU A 96 -16.73 0.06 -22.91
C LEU A 96 -16.74 -1.30 -23.65
N LYS A 97 -16.45 -1.29 -24.95
CA LYS A 97 -16.32 -2.50 -25.77
C LYS A 97 -14.87 -2.92 -25.94
N PRO A 98 -14.57 -4.23 -26.02
CA PRO A 98 -13.21 -4.71 -26.25
C PRO A 98 -12.73 -4.26 -27.65
N ASN A 99 -11.73 -3.38 -27.67
CA ASN A 99 -11.05 -2.88 -28.88
C ASN A 99 -9.54 -3.15 -28.79
N GLU A 100 -8.93 -3.57 -29.90
CA GLU A 100 -7.51 -3.98 -29.90
C GLU A 100 -6.55 -2.82 -29.58
N GLY A 101 -6.83 -1.61 -30.08
CA GLY A 101 -6.04 -0.41 -29.79
C GLY A 101 -6.09 -0.01 -28.30
N TYR A 102 -7.29 0.00 -27.73
CA TYR A 102 -7.51 0.35 -26.33
C TYR A 102 -6.87 -0.67 -25.38
N GLN A 103 -6.99 -1.98 -25.67
CA GLN A 103 -6.35 -3.04 -24.88
C GLN A 103 -4.81 -2.94 -24.93
N SER A 104 -4.24 -2.53 -26.06
CA SER A 104 -2.80 -2.32 -26.19
C SER A 104 -2.31 -1.16 -25.32
N CYS A 105 -3.02 -0.03 -25.31
CA CYS A 105 -2.72 1.10 -24.42
C CYS A 105 -2.87 0.73 -22.95
N LEU A 106 -3.93 0.00 -22.59
CA LEU A 106 -4.22 -0.38 -21.22
C LEU A 106 -3.16 -1.37 -20.69
N SER A 107 -2.70 -2.30 -21.52
CA SER A 107 -1.60 -3.21 -21.19
C SER A 107 -0.28 -2.45 -20.97
N LYS A 108 0.06 -1.48 -21.83
CA LYS A 108 1.22 -0.59 -21.65
C LYS A 108 1.15 0.17 -20.33
N THR A 109 0.01 0.78 -20.05
CA THR A 109 -0.23 1.55 -18.82
C THR A 109 -0.07 0.68 -17.57
N LYS A 110 -0.57 -0.56 -17.59
CA LYS A 110 -0.40 -1.53 -16.49
C LYS A 110 1.08 -1.80 -16.21
N SER A 111 1.87 -2.06 -17.23
CA SER A 111 3.31 -2.30 -17.08
C SER A 111 4.06 -1.08 -16.55
N ASP A 112 3.77 0.11 -17.08
CA ASP A 112 4.43 1.34 -16.65
C ASP A 112 4.16 1.66 -15.18
N LEU A 113 2.92 1.43 -14.72
CA LEU A 113 2.52 1.68 -13.34
C LEU A 113 3.17 0.69 -12.36
N VAL A 114 3.33 -0.58 -12.75
CA VAL A 114 4.10 -1.57 -11.97
C VAL A 114 5.55 -1.11 -11.80
N VAL A 115 6.21 -0.71 -12.90
CA VAL A 115 7.60 -0.27 -12.88
C VAL A 115 7.76 1.00 -12.04
N ALA A 116 6.88 1.99 -12.21
CA ALA A 116 6.90 3.22 -11.43
C ALA A 116 6.73 2.96 -9.92
N THR A 117 5.83 2.04 -9.55
CA THR A 117 5.60 1.67 -8.13
C THR A 117 6.81 0.99 -7.52
N ILE A 118 7.48 0.10 -8.26
CA ILE A 118 8.70 -0.55 -7.78
C ILE A 118 9.81 0.47 -7.53
N VAL A 119 10.08 1.35 -8.51
CA VAL A 119 11.14 2.35 -8.40
C VAL A 119 10.88 3.32 -7.24
N SER A 120 9.65 3.83 -7.12
CA SER A 120 9.26 4.72 -6.02
C SER A 120 9.33 4.05 -4.65
N ALA A 121 8.89 2.79 -4.53
CA ALA A 121 8.97 2.03 -3.29
C ALA A 121 10.42 1.72 -2.88
N MET A 122 11.29 1.43 -3.84
CA MET A 122 12.72 1.23 -3.58
C MET A 122 13.35 2.51 -3.04
N ILE A 123 13.14 3.65 -3.70
CA ILE A 123 13.69 4.93 -3.26
C ILE A 123 13.11 5.32 -1.89
N GLY A 124 11.80 5.19 -1.68
CA GLY A 124 11.14 5.51 -0.42
C GLY A 124 11.60 4.62 0.74
N SER A 125 11.77 3.32 0.51
CA SER A 125 12.24 2.39 1.53
C SER A 125 13.70 2.65 1.91
N ILE A 126 14.56 2.94 0.92
CA ILE A 126 15.96 3.32 1.18
C ILE A 126 16.01 4.63 1.97
N ALA A 127 15.26 5.65 1.55
CA ALA A 127 15.23 6.95 2.22
C ALA A 127 14.75 6.82 3.67
N MET A 128 13.69 6.05 3.95
CA MET A 128 13.20 5.82 5.31
C MET A 128 14.18 4.99 6.14
N GLY A 129 14.82 3.98 5.54
CA GLY A 129 15.83 3.17 6.23
C GLY A 129 17.04 3.99 6.67
N VAL A 130 17.53 4.90 5.81
CA VAL A 130 18.71 5.73 6.08
C VAL A 130 18.38 6.91 7.00
N LEU A 131 17.24 7.58 6.80
CA LEU A 131 16.91 8.82 7.51
C LEU A 131 16.15 8.60 8.83
N ALA A 132 15.25 7.62 8.87
CA ALA A 132 14.39 7.38 10.03
C ALA A 132 14.87 6.22 10.92
N ASN A 133 15.89 5.47 10.48
CA ASN A 133 16.49 4.34 11.20
C ASN A 133 15.44 3.34 11.75
N LEU A 134 14.34 3.19 11.01
CA LEU A 134 13.16 2.42 11.38
C LEU A 134 12.82 1.48 10.21
N PRO A 135 12.81 0.15 10.42
CA PRO A 135 12.55 -0.81 9.35
C PRO A 135 11.04 -0.93 9.07
N LEU A 136 10.43 0.14 8.58
CA LEU A 136 9.04 0.12 8.10
C LEU A 136 9.02 -0.12 6.60
N GLY A 137 8.45 -1.25 6.18
CA GLY A 137 8.12 -1.50 4.79
C GLY A 137 6.98 -0.58 4.36
N LEU A 138 7.27 0.35 3.44
CA LEU A 138 6.25 1.17 2.82
C LEU A 138 5.55 0.35 1.73
N ALA A 139 4.30 -0.05 1.99
CA ALA A 139 3.43 -0.66 1.00
C ALA A 139 2.43 0.38 0.46
N PRO A 140 2.09 0.35 -0.84
CA PRO A 140 1.11 1.26 -1.40
C PRO A 140 -0.29 1.01 -0.81
N GLY A 141 -1.00 2.10 -0.46
CA GLY A 141 -2.33 2.01 0.13
C GLY A 141 -3.37 1.59 -0.91
N MET A 142 -4.03 0.44 -0.69
CA MET A 142 -5.07 -0.05 -1.62
C MET A 142 -6.35 0.80 -1.59
N GLY A 143 -6.68 1.42 -0.45
CA GLY A 143 -7.90 2.21 -0.26
C GLY A 143 -8.00 3.46 -1.15
N PRO A 144 -7.01 4.38 -1.12
CA PRO A 144 -7.01 5.59 -1.94
C PRO A 144 -7.02 5.27 -3.44
N ASN A 145 -6.32 4.23 -3.86
CA ASN A 145 -6.23 3.84 -5.27
C ASN A 145 -7.56 3.26 -5.78
N ALA A 146 -8.27 2.48 -4.95
CA ALA A 146 -9.62 2.02 -5.27
C ALA A 146 -10.64 3.17 -5.27
N TYR A 147 -10.54 4.12 -4.34
CA TYR A 147 -11.43 5.29 -4.32
C TYR A 147 -11.22 6.15 -5.57
N LEU A 148 -9.98 6.44 -5.94
CA LEU A 148 -9.66 7.22 -7.14
C LEU A 148 -10.16 6.52 -8.41
N ALA A 149 -9.92 5.22 -8.55
CA ALA A 149 -10.29 4.48 -9.74
C ALA A 149 -11.81 4.31 -9.89
N TYR A 150 -12.53 3.98 -8.81
CA TYR A 150 -13.94 3.61 -8.90
C TYR A 150 -14.92 4.74 -8.56
N ASN A 151 -14.55 5.67 -7.66
CA ASN A 151 -15.46 6.74 -7.22
C ASN A 151 -15.13 8.09 -7.84
N LEU A 152 -13.85 8.41 -8.06
CA LEU A 152 -13.44 9.73 -8.57
C LEU A 152 -13.42 9.78 -10.11
N VAL A 153 -12.69 8.86 -10.73
CA VAL A 153 -12.54 8.77 -12.20
C VAL A 153 -13.60 7.87 -12.83
N GLY A 154 -14.02 6.83 -12.11
CA GLY A 154 -14.97 5.82 -12.61
C GLY A 154 -14.33 4.85 -13.60
N PHE A 155 -15.04 3.76 -13.91
CA PHE A 155 -14.58 2.75 -14.87
C PHE A 155 -14.36 3.40 -16.23
N HIS A 156 -13.17 3.21 -16.82
CA HIS A 156 -12.83 3.74 -18.15
C HIS A 156 -13.08 5.25 -18.34
N GLY A 157 -12.96 6.07 -17.29
CA GLY A 157 -13.16 7.51 -17.39
C GLY A 157 -14.62 7.96 -17.55
N THR A 158 -15.57 7.11 -17.15
CA THR A 158 -17.02 7.42 -17.14
C THR A 158 -17.42 8.47 -16.10
N GLY A 159 -16.54 8.81 -15.16
CA GLY A 159 -16.78 9.81 -14.14
C GLY A 159 -16.67 11.25 -14.66
N ASN A 160 -17.10 12.19 -13.82
CA ASN A 160 -17.06 13.63 -14.16
C ASN A 160 -15.65 14.23 -14.23
N THR A 161 -14.63 13.53 -13.71
CA THR A 161 -13.27 14.08 -13.55
C THR A 161 -12.27 13.27 -14.37
N SER A 162 -11.47 13.96 -15.19
CA SER A 162 -10.39 13.34 -15.97
C SER A 162 -9.29 12.76 -15.07
N TYR A 163 -8.70 11.65 -15.51
CA TYR A 163 -7.59 10.96 -14.83
C TYR A 163 -6.42 11.90 -14.51
N GLN A 164 -6.09 12.83 -15.41
CA GLN A 164 -5.02 13.80 -15.21
C GLN A 164 -5.31 14.75 -14.04
N THR A 165 -6.56 15.19 -13.91
CA THR A 165 -6.99 16.05 -12.81
C THR A 165 -6.97 15.29 -11.48
N ALA A 166 -7.38 14.02 -11.48
CA ALA A 166 -7.32 13.17 -10.30
C ALA A 166 -5.88 13.01 -9.77
N LEU A 167 -4.91 12.75 -10.65
CA LEU A 167 -3.49 12.66 -10.26
C LEU A 167 -2.91 13.99 -9.75
N ALA A 168 -3.34 15.13 -10.31
CA ALA A 168 -2.92 16.44 -9.81
C ALA A 168 -3.39 16.68 -8.37
N VAL A 169 -4.62 16.27 -8.03
CA VAL A 169 -5.15 16.36 -6.66
C VAL A 169 -4.32 15.49 -5.70
N VAL A 170 -3.96 14.27 -6.10
CA VAL A 170 -3.12 13.37 -5.27
C VAL A 170 -1.73 13.96 -5.04
N LEU A 171 -1.13 14.59 -6.05
CA LEU A 171 0.15 15.28 -5.89
C LEU A 171 0.06 16.43 -4.88
N VAL A 172 -1.00 17.25 -4.99
CA VAL A 172 -1.25 18.38 -4.08
C VAL A 172 -1.47 17.87 -2.65
N GLU A 173 -2.23 16.78 -2.47
CA GLU A 173 -2.43 16.14 -1.18
C GLU A 173 -1.10 15.67 -0.57
N GLY A 174 -0.23 15.03 -1.36
CA GLY A 174 1.11 14.64 -0.94
C GLY A 174 1.97 15.84 -0.51
N CYS A 175 1.92 16.96 -1.24
CA CYS A 175 2.62 18.19 -0.86
C CYS A 175 2.08 18.77 0.46
N VAL A 176 0.77 18.77 0.66
CA VAL A 176 0.13 19.22 1.92
C VAL A 176 0.57 18.31 3.07
N PHE A 177 0.60 16.99 2.87
CA PHE A 177 1.07 16.03 3.87
C PHE A 177 2.55 16.24 4.25
N LEU A 178 3.41 16.52 3.27
CA LEU A 178 4.81 16.85 3.52
C LEU A 178 4.96 18.15 4.31
N ALA A 179 4.19 19.19 3.97
CA ALA A 179 4.19 20.44 4.71
C ALA A 179 3.77 20.22 6.17
N ILE A 180 2.66 19.50 6.41
CA ILE A 180 2.18 19.17 7.76
C ILE A 180 3.22 18.36 8.54
N SER A 181 3.89 17.41 7.87
CA SER A 181 4.96 16.60 8.47
C SER A 181 6.16 17.47 8.88
N ALA A 182 6.55 18.44 8.04
CA ALA A 182 7.61 19.40 8.37
C ALA A 182 7.26 20.30 9.57
N PHE A 183 5.98 20.65 9.74
CA PHE A 183 5.51 21.43 10.90
C PHE A 183 5.31 20.60 12.19
N GLY A 184 5.58 19.29 12.18
CA GLY A 184 5.57 18.47 13.41
C GLY A 184 4.20 18.26 14.05
N ILE A 185 3.10 18.50 13.32
CA ILE A 185 1.72 18.45 13.84
C ILE A 185 1.30 17.02 14.23
N ARG A 186 2.01 16.00 13.74
CA ARG A 186 1.75 14.57 13.99
C ARG A 186 1.70 14.22 15.49
N GLU A 187 2.54 14.85 16.31
CA GLU A 187 2.55 14.66 17.78
C GLU A 187 1.29 15.22 18.45
N LYS A 188 0.76 16.35 17.94
CA LYS A 188 -0.42 17.02 18.49
C LYS A 188 -1.71 16.28 18.14
N LEU A 189 -1.79 15.72 16.94
CA LEU A 189 -2.96 14.94 16.51
C LEU A 189 -3.11 13.64 17.31
N ALA A 190 -1.98 12.96 17.62
CA ALA A 190 -1.99 11.73 18.42
C ALA A 190 -2.54 11.94 19.84
N ARG A 191 -2.39 13.14 20.42
CA ARG A 191 -2.92 13.48 21.76
C ARG A 191 -4.40 13.84 21.76
N LEU A 192 -4.98 14.14 20.59
CA LEU A 192 -6.39 14.53 20.44
C LEU A 192 -7.34 13.34 20.25
N ILE A 193 -6.82 12.12 20.00
CA ILE A 193 -7.64 10.93 19.79
C ILE A 193 -7.88 10.23 21.14
N PRO A 194 -9.10 10.26 21.71
CA PRO A 194 -9.41 9.50 22.92
C PRO A 194 -9.38 8.00 22.63
N GLN A 195 -8.73 7.25 23.53
CA GLN A 195 -8.48 5.80 23.44
C GLN A 195 -9.70 4.86 23.24
N PRO A 196 -10.98 5.20 23.54
CA PRO A 196 -12.09 4.25 23.36
C PRO A 196 -12.41 3.92 21.88
N LEU A 197 -12.06 4.80 20.93
CA LEU A 197 -12.44 4.66 19.52
C LEU A 197 -11.42 3.86 18.69
N GLY A 198 -10.17 3.72 19.18
CA GLY A 198 -9.10 3.04 18.45
C GLY A 198 -9.20 1.51 18.41
N LEU A 199 -10.01 0.89 19.27
CA LEU A 199 -10.14 -0.57 19.35
C LEU A 199 -11.14 -1.14 18.32
N LEU A 200 -11.88 -0.27 17.63
CA LEU A 200 -12.97 -0.63 16.72
C LEU A 200 -12.57 -0.55 15.22
N VAL A 201 -11.38 -0.02 14.90
CA VAL A 201 -10.95 0.33 13.52
C VAL A 201 -9.65 -0.37 13.09
N GLN A 202 -9.11 -1.29 13.90
CA GLN A 202 -7.90 -2.04 13.53
C GLN A 202 -8.20 -3.53 13.34
#